data_AF-E1KPK9-F1
#
_entry.id   AF-E1KPK9-F1
#
_cell.length_a   1.000
_cell.length_b   1.000
_cell.length_c   1.000
_cell.angle_alpha   90.00
_cell.angle_beta   90.00
_cell.angle_gamma   90.00
#
_symmetry.space_group_name_H-M   'P 1'
#
loop_
_entity.id
_entity.type
_entity.pdbx_description
1 polymer ?
#
loop_
_entity_poly.entity_id
_entity_poly.type
_entity_poly.pdbx_seq_one_letter_code
_entity_poly.pdbx_strand_id
1 'polypeptide(L)'
;MNSTKRCPYCGEEILATAKKCKHCGEWLIKDVVISQPNPNTEPVTPEPVYEDTDSDEMDPEVKNMIVGFFVKGFWIVVFLIIAHFTIPDETKLYNEVLDGVHEAIQDKTSSWGNLIIPGLGTLAAMALDTGTINEGIDKTFNQYNTINIEKHWFWNTVSILNNQHPDGIDVGFGVLGMTFASVDWDDFMLTKDGGKEFYDK
;
A
#
# COMPACT_ATOMS: atom_id res chain seq x y z
N MET A 1 34.56 -49.85 -28.69
CA MET A 1 35.45 -50.43 -27.64
C MET A 1 35.56 -49.40 -26.53
N ASN A 2 35.14 -49.73 -25.31
CA ASN A 2 35.21 -48.79 -24.18
C ASN A 2 36.61 -48.81 -23.58
N SER A 3 37.44 -47.81 -23.89
CA SER A 3 38.75 -47.65 -23.29
C SER A 3 38.61 -47.30 -21.80
N THR A 4 39.32 -48.04 -20.95
CA THR A 4 39.39 -47.82 -19.50
C THR A 4 40.80 -47.33 -19.12
N LYS A 5 40.90 -46.58 -18.02
CA LYS A 5 42.15 -46.13 -17.39
C LYS A 5 42.11 -46.48 -15.91
N ARG A 6 43.26 -46.59 -15.24
CA ARG A 6 43.30 -46.77 -13.77
C ARG A 6 43.28 -45.43 -13.07
N CYS A 7 42.57 -45.35 -11.95
CA CYS A 7 42.58 -44.18 -11.10
C CYS A 7 43.97 -44.02 -10.46
N PRO A 8 44.63 -42.85 -10.56
CA PRO A 8 45.93 -42.61 -9.94
C PRO A 8 45.89 -42.59 -8.41
N TYR A 9 44.72 -42.41 -7.80
CA TYR A 9 44.56 -42.29 -6.35
C TYR A 9 44.22 -43.63 -5.67
N CYS A 10 43.38 -44.48 -6.28
CA CYS A 10 42.95 -45.76 -5.68
C CYS A 10 43.35 -47.00 -6.49
N GLY A 11 43.88 -46.85 -7.70
CA GLY A 11 44.37 -47.96 -8.53
C GLY A 11 43.29 -48.80 -9.24
N GLU A 12 42.01 -48.53 -8.99
CA GLU A 12 40.88 -49.22 -9.61
C GLU A 12 40.60 -48.76 -11.04
N GLU A 13 40.01 -49.64 -11.85
CA GLU A 13 39.72 -49.38 -13.26
C GLU A 13 38.43 -48.57 -13.45
N ILE A 14 38.57 -47.48 -14.19
CA ILE A 14 37.52 -46.52 -14.49
C ILE A 14 37.46 -46.22 -15.98
N LEU A 15 36.39 -45.59 -16.44
CA LEU A 15 36.26 -45.20 -17.85
C LEU A 15 37.31 -44.13 -18.21
N ALA A 16 37.89 -44.20 -19.42
CA ALA A 16 38.91 -43.25 -19.85
C ALA A 16 38.42 -41.79 -19.87
N THR A 17 37.11 -41.60 -20.10
CA THR A 17 36.41 -40.31 -20.10
C THR A 17 35.97 -39.85 -18.69
N ALA A 18 36.15 -40.66 -17.65
CA ALA A 18 35.74 -40.30 -16.29
C ALA A 18 36.54 -39.10 -15.78
N LYS A 19 35.80 -38.04 -15.42
CA LYS A 19 36.30 -36.83 -14.73
C LYS A 19 36.38 -36.99 -13.21
N LYS A 20 35.66 -37.97 -12.65
CA LYS A 20 35.64 -38.28 -11.22
C LYS A 20 35.66 -39.79 -11.02
N CYS A 21 36.47 -40.28 -10.08
CA CYS A 21 36.52 -41.70 -9.77
C CYS A 21 35.24 -42.14 -9.04
N LYS A 22 34.57 -43.19 -9.52
CA LYS A 22 33.37 -43.74 -8.88
C LYS A 22 33.65 -44.49 -7.57
N HIS A 23 34.91 -44.88 -7.36
CA HIS A 23 35.29 -45.71 -6.21
C HIS A 23 35.83 -44.89 -5.04
N CYS A 24 36.73 -43.93 -5.29
CA CYS A 24 37.27 -43.06 -4.24
C CYS A 24 36.65 -41.66 -4.19
N GLY A 25 35.91 -41.25 -5.22
CA GLY A 25 35.28 -39.92 -5.27
C GLY A 25 36.23 -38.78 -5.66
N GLU A 26 37.52 -39.05 -5.89
CA GLU A 26 38.50 -38.02 -6.26
C GLU A 26 38.33 -37.54 -7.70
N TRP A 27 38.55 -36.26 -7.95
CA TRP A 27 38.46 -35.67 -9.29
C TRP A 27 39.75 -35.90 -10.08
N LEU A 28 39.61 -36.40 -11.30
CA LEU A 28 40.71 -36.70 -12.21
C LEU A 28 40.82 -35.57 -13.21
N ILE A 29 41.44 -34.47 -12.77
CA ILE A 29 41.66 -33.27 -13.58
C ILE A 29 42.57 -33.69 -14.75
N LYS A 30 42.00 -33.64 -15.95
CA LYS A 30 42.65 -34.08 -17.18
C LYS A 30 43.14 -32.84 -17.90
N ASP A 31 44.26 -32.27 -17.45
CA ASP A 31 45.12 -31.37 -18.22
C ASP A 31 46.51 -31.32 -17.55
N VAL A 32 47.19 -32.46 -17.54
CA VAL A 32 48.65 -32.47 -17.45
C VAL A 32 49.11 -33.39 -18.57
N VAL A 33 49.61 -32.81 -19.65
CA VAL A 33 50.42 -33.54 -20.61
C VAL A 33 51.71 -33.89 -19.89
N ILE A 34 51.77 -35.09 -19.31
CA ILE A 34 53.00 -35.63 -18.72
C ILE A 34 53.86 -36.13 -19.88
N SER A 35 54.82 -35.32 -20.32
CA SER A 35 56.02 -35.81 -20.98
C SER A 35 57.11 -36.08 -19.93
N GLN A 36 57.42 -37.35 -19.66
CA GLN A 36 58.64 -37.75 -18.94
C GLN A 36 59.85 -37.79 -19.92
N PRO A 37 61.12 -37.87 -19.46
CA PRO A 37 61.82 -37.12 -18.41
C PRO A 37 63.18 -36.55 -18.93
N ASN A 38 63.71 -35.47 -18.36
CA ASN A 38 65.13 -35.11 -18.50
C ASN A 38 65.77 -35.07 -17.10
N PRO A 39 66.83 -35.86 -16.82
CA PRO A 39 67.51 -35.85 -15.54
C PRO A 39 68.32 -34.57 -15.38
N ASN A 40 68.38 -34.06 -14.16
CA ASN A 40 69.18 -32.89 -13.72
C ASN A 40 68.41 -31.55 -13.71
N THR A 41 67.45 -31.40 -12.81
CA THR A 41 67.31 -30.14 -12.07
C THR A 41 66.69 -30.42 -10.70
N GLU A 42 67.29 -29.83 -9.67
CA GLU A 42 66.91 -29.81 -8.26
C GLU A 42 65.48 -29.28 -8.02
N PRO A 43 64.85 -29.58 -6.86
CA PRO A 43 63.41 -29.40 -6.68
C PRO A 43 63.05 -27.91 -6.58
N VAL A 44 62.50 -27.37 -7.65
CA VAL A 44 61.82 -26.06 -7.61
C VAL A 44 60.43 -26.30 -7.04
N THR A 45 60.24 -25.89 -5.78
CA THR A 45 58.94 -25.71 -5.15
C THR A 45 58.12 -24.75 -6.00
N PRO A 46 57.01 -25.17 -6.64
CA PRO A 46 56.17 -24.23 -7.36
C PRO A 46 55.38 -23.41 -6.33
N GLU A 47 55.68 -22.12 -6.26
CA GLU A 47 54.77 -21.13 -5.67
C GLU A 47 53.45 -21.16 -6.46
N PRO A 48 52.28 -21.14 -5.80
CA PRO A 48 51.02 -21.09 -6.50
C PRO A 48 50.89 -19.73 -7.22
N VAL A 49 51.03 -19.76 -8.54
CA VAL A 49 50.51 -18.70 -9.42
C VAL A 49 48.98 -18.79 -9.31
N TYR A 50 48.39 -17.87 -8.54
CA TYR A 50 46.96 -17.65 -8.58
C TYR A 50 46.64 -16.89 -9.86
N GLU A 51 46.04 -17.58 -10.83
CA GLU A 51 45.31 -16.91 -11.90
C GLU A 51 44.02 -16.38 -11.27
N ASP A 52 43.96 -15.05 -11.10
CA ASP A 52 42.75 -14.33 -10.71
C ASP A 52 41.63 -14.72 -11.67
N THR A 53 40.74 -15.58 -11.20
CA THR A 53 39.51 -15.89 -11.90
C THR A 53 38.55 -14.78 -11.52
N ASP A 54 38.40 -13.80 -12.40
CA ASP A 54 37.32 -12.80 -12.38
C ASP A 54 35.96 -13.53 -12.32
N SER A 55 35.51 -13.84 -11.11
CA SER A 55 34.19 -14.39 -10.84
C SER A 55 33.14 -13.29 -10.62
N ASP A 56 33.49 -12.02 -10.85
CA ASP A 56 32.64 -10.85 -10.58
C ASP A 56 32.32 -9.97 -11.82
N GLU A 57 32.66 -10.39 -13.04
CA GLU A 57 32.17 -9.71 -14.24
C GLU A 57 30.75 -10.18 -14.61
N MET A 58 29.77 -9.72 -13.84
CA MET A 58 28.40 -9.65 -14.31
C MET A 58 28.30 -8.53 -15.35
N ASP A 59 27.93 -8.89 -16.58
CA ASP A 59 27.76 -7.98 -17.72
C ASP A 59 27.07 -6.66 -17.29
N PRO A 60 27.61 -5.49 -17.66
CA PRO A 60 27.13 -4.19 -17.19
C PRO A 60 25.66 -3.92 -17.56
N GLU A 61 25.14 -4.53 -18.64
CA GLU A 61 23.72 -4.44 -18.99
C GLU A 61 22.86 -5.24 -18.01
N VAL A 62 23.30 -6.44 -17.64
CA VAL A 62 22.62 -7.29 -16.64
C VAL A 62 22.64 -6.64 -15.26
N LYS A 63 23.76 -6.02 -14.87
CA LYS A 63 23.89 -5.28 -13.61
C LYS A 63 22.94 -4.08 -13.53
N ASN A 64 22.88 -3.26 -14.58
CA ASN A 64 21.96 -2.12 -14.62
C ASN A 64 20.50 -2.54 -14.68
N MET A 65 20.18 -3.67 -15.33
CA MET A 65 18.84 -4.23 -15.35
C MET A 65 18.42 -4.66 -13.93
N ILE A 66 19.26 -5.42 -13.24
CA ILE A 66 19.00 -5.91 -11.88
C ILE A 66 18.89 -4.74 -10.89
N VAL A 67 19.83 -3.80 -10.92
CA VAL A 67 19.80 -2.59 -10.07
C VAL A 67 18.57 -1.73 -10.40
N GLY A 68 18.21 -1.59 -11.68
CA GLY A 68 17.02 -0.86 -12.11
C GLY A 68 15.72 -1.48 -11.59
N PHE A 69 15.63 -2.82 -11.57
CA PHE A 69 14.49 -3.54 -10.99
C PHE A 69 14.42 -3.38 -9.48
N PHE A 70 15.55 -3.43 -8.77
CA PHE A 70 15.58 -3.21 -7.33
C PHE A 70 15.24 -1.76 -6.97
N VAL A 71 15.77 -0.77 -7.68
CA VAL A 71 15.46 0.65 -7.43
C VAL A 71 14.00 0.96 -7.77
N LYS A 72 13.50 0.56 -8.95
CA LYS A 72 12.11 0.78 -9.33
C LYS A 72 11.14 -0.03 -8.47
N GLY A 73 11.46 -1.29 -8.20
CA GLY A 73 10.69 -2.16 -7.31
C GLY A 73 10.63 -1.61 -5.90
N PHE A 74 11.74 -1.09 -5.38
CA PHE A 74 11.78 -0.41 -4.09
C PHE A 74 10.89 0.84 -4.09
N TRP A 75 10.99 1.70 -5.11
CA TRP A 75 10.11 2.86 -5.23
C TRP A 75 8.63 2.49 -5.36
N ILE A 76 8.29 1.40 -6.07
CA ILE A 76 6.92 0.88 -6.15
C ILE A 76 6.45 0.41 -4.78
N VAL A 77 7.27 -0.36 -4.04
CA VAL A 77 6.92 -0.83 -2.70
C VAL A 77 6.78 0.34 -1.72
N VAL A 78 7.68 1.32 -1.78
CA VAL A 78 7.58 2.57 -0.98
C VAL A 78 6.32 3.34 -1.34
N PHE A 79 5.96 3.45 -2.62
CA PHE A 79 4.71 4.08 -3.06
C PHE A 79 3.48 3.32 -2.56
N LEU A 80 3.48 1.98 -2.60
CA LEU A 80 2.40 1.15 -2.07
C LEU A 80 2.29 1.26 -0.54
N ILE A 81 3.41 1.37 0.18
CA ILE A 81 3.43 1.61 1.63
C ILE A 81 2.87 3.01 1.92
N ILE A 82 3.33 4.05 1.22
CA ILE A 82 2.79 5.41 1.37
C ILE A 82 1.29 5.43 1.05
N ALA A 83 0.84 4.73 0.01
CA ALA A 83 -0.58 4.58 -0.33
C ALA A 83 -1.36 3.87 0.80
N HIS A 84 -0.82 2.82 1.40
CA HIS A 84 -1.43 2.15 2.56
C HIS A 84 -1.43 3.01 3.83
N PHE A 85 -0.43 3.87 4.03
CA PHE A 85 -0.35 4.79 5.17
C PHE A 85 -1.13 6.09 4.98
N THR A 86 -1.62 6.36 3.76
CA THR A 86 -2.44 7.53 3.45
C THR A 86 -3.94 7.22 3.49
N ILE A 87 -4.35 6.17 4.20
CA ILE A 87 -5.79 5.99 4.47
C ILE A 87 -6.25 7.19 5.31
N PRO A 88 -7.25 7.96 4.82
CA PRO A 88 -7.77 9.10 5.56
C PRO A 88 -8.42 8.63 6.86
N ASP A 89 -8.11 9.32 7.95
CA ASP A 89 -8.70 9.06 9.26
C ASP A 89 -10.22 9.32 9.23
N GLU A 90 -11.01 8.33 9.64
CA GLU A 90 -12.48 8.39 9.64
C GLU A 90 -13.00 9.60 10.43
N THR A 91 -12.31 9.94 11.51
CA THR A 91 -12.66 11.08 12.38
C THR A 91 -12.58 12.40 11.63
N LYS A 92 -11.56 12.58 10.77
CA LYS A 92 -11.40 13.80 9.98
C LYS A 92 -12.51 13.95 8.95
N LEU A 93 -12.85 12.85 8.27
CA LEU A 93 -13.94 12.85 7.30
C LEU A 93 -15.29 13.15 7.96
N TYR A 94 -15.54 12.60 9.14
CA TYR A 94 -16.74 12.88 9.93
C TYR A 94 -16.82 14.36 10.33
N ASN A 95 -15.71 14.93 10.83
CA ASN A 95 -15.68 16.34 11.22
C ASN A 95 -15.89 17.28 10.02
N GLU A 96 -15.33 16.96 8.85
CA GLU A 96 -15.54 17.77 7.63
C GLU A 96 -17.02 17.80 7.21
N VAL A 97 -17.71 16.67 7.34
CA VAL A 97 -19.17 16.61 7.09
C VAL A 97 -19.93 17.46 8.11
N LEU A 98 -19.56 17.39 9.40
CA LEU A 98 -20.20 18.22 10.41
C LEU A 98 -19.95 19.72 10.20
N ASP A 99 -18.73 20.10 9.83
CA ASP A 99 -18.39 21.50 9.49
C ASP A 99 -19.23 21.97 8.29
N GLY A 100 -19.41 21.13 7.27
CA GLY A 100 -20.31 21.39 6.15
C GLY A 100 -21.78 21.54 6.56
N VAL A 101 -22.27 20.70 7.49
CA VAL A 101 -23.62 20.86 8.07
C VAL A 101 -23.76 22.20 8.78
N HIS A 102 -22.76 22.59 9.58
CA HIS A 102 -22.77 23.87 10.29
C HIS A 102 -22.80 25.05 9.31
N GLU A 103 -22.00 24.98 8.25
CA GLU A 103 -21.95 25.99 7.19
C GLU A 103 -23.30 26.09 6.46
N ALA A 104 -23.88 24.98 6.04
CA ALA A 104 -25.18 24.94 5.37
C ALA A 104 -26.28 25.55 6.24
N ILE A 105 -26.25 25.31 7.56
CA ILE A 105 -27.20 25.89 8.51
C ILE A 105 -27.00 27.39 8.67
N GLN A 106 -25.75 27.84 8.79
CA GLN A 106 -25.44 29.26 8.91
C GLN A 106 -25.83 30.03 7.64
N ASP A 107 -25.53 29.48 6.46
CA ASP A 107 -25.90 30.06 5.18
C ASP A 107 -27.42 30.19 5.06
N LYS A 108 -28.16 29.10 5.32
CA LYS A 108 -29.64 29.13 5.25
C LYS A 108 -30.25 30.12 6.23
N THR A 109 -29.71 30.20 7.45
CA THR A 109 -30.16 31.16 8.48
C THR A 109 -29.95 32.60 8.03
N SER A 110 -28.82 32.88 7.39
CA SER A 110 -28.51 34.22 6.86
C SER A 110 -29.40 34.58 5.65
N SER A 111 -29.71 33.60 4.82
CA SER A 111 -30.46 33.76 3.57
C SER A 111 -31.95 34.02 3.80
N TRP A 112 -32.60 33.31 4.73
CA TRP A 112 -34.06 33.37 4.92
C TRP A 112 -34.51 34.28 6.07
N GLY A 113 -33.59 34.77 6.88
CA GLY A 113 -33.92 35.48 8.12
C GLY A 113 -34.57 34.54 9.15
N ASN A 114 -34.43 34.90 10.43
CA ASN A 114 -34.65 34.05 11.61
C ASN A 114 -36.09 33.53 11.87
N LEU A 115 -36.99 33.38 10.88
CA LEU A 115 -38.42 33.24 11.20
C LEU A 115 -39.18 32.01 10.76
N ILE A 116 -38.70 31.14 9.87
CA ILE A 116 -39.55 30.02 9.41
C ILE A 116 -38.81 28.77 8.91
N ILE A 117 -37.53 28.57 9.26
CA ILE A 117 -36.84 27.33 8.87
C ILE A 117 -37.22 26.20 9.85
N PRO A 118 -37.82 25.10 9.36
CA PRO A 118 -38.15 23.94 10.19
C PRO A 118 -36.90 23.36 10.86
N GLY A 119 -36.97 23.13 12.17
CA GLY A 119 -35.85 22.56 12.95
C GLY A 119 -34.90 23.60 13.56
N LEU A 120 -34.83 24.84 13.05
CA LEU A 120 -33.99 25.88 13.67
C LEU A 120 -34.50 26.33 15.04
N GLY A 121 -35.82 26.37 15.24
CA GLY A 121 -36.40 26.70 16.55
C GLY A 121 -36.05 25.65 17.62
N THR A 122 -36.06 24.36 17.26
CA THR A 122 -35.63 23.27 18.14
C THR A 122 -34.13 23.31 18.39
N LEU A 123 -33.33 23.64 17.37
CA LEU A 123 -31.90 23.87 17.51
C LEU A 123 -31.57 25.00 18.49
N ALA A 124 -32.25 26.15 18.36
CA ALA A 124 -32.05 27.28 19.27
C ALA A 124 -32.41 26.92 20.72
N ALA A 125 -33.47 26.15 20.93
CA ALA A 125 -33.82 25.64 22.26
C ALA A 125 -32.77 24.68 22.82
N MET A 126 -32.22 23.77 22.00
CA MET A 126 -31.15 22.87 22.42
C MET A 126 -29.82 23.60 22.67
N ALA A 127 -29.49 24.61 21.87
CA ALA A 127 -28.31 25.44 22.04
C ALA A 127 -28.31 26.21 23.38
N LEU A 128 -29.50 26.59 23.87
CA LEU A 128 -29.65 27.21 25.20
C LEU A 128 -29.34 26.22 26.34
N ASP A 129 -29.57 24.92 26.13
CA ASP A 129 -29.28 23.86 27.10
C ASP A 129 -27.80 23.44 27.07
N THR A 130 -27.20 23.35 25.88
CA THR A 130 -25.78 22.99 25.69
C THR A 130 -24.81 24.17 25.90
N GLY A 131 -25.30 25.41 25.83
CA GLY A 131 -24.47 26.61 25.89
C GLY A 131 -23.75 26.95 24.59
N THR A 132 -23.84 26.12 23.54
CA THR A 132 -23.28 26.41 22.20
C THR A 132 -24.20 25.95 21.07
N ILE A 133 -24.26 26.74 19.99
CA ILE A 133 -25.10 26.45 18.81
C ILE A 133 -24.62 25.19 18.09
N ASN A 134 -23.32 25.05 17.86
CA ASN A 134 -22.75 23.91 17.14
C ASN A 134 -23.04 22.57 17.86
N GLU A 135 -22.95 22.52 19.18
CA GLU A 135 -23.30 21.29 19.92
C GLU A 135 -24.81 20.97 19.84
N GLY A 136 -25.65 22.00 19.82
CA GLY A 136 -27.08 21.84 19.56
C GLY A 136 -27.35 21.30 18.15
N ILE A 137 -26.59 21.77 17.16
CA ILE A 137 -26.61 21.27 15.78
C ILE A 137 -26.24 19.79 15.74
N ASP A 138 -25.10 19.42 16.32
CA ASP A 138 -24.62 18.03 16.31
C ASP A 138 -25.63 17.08 16.95
N LYS A 139 -26.23 17.47 18.08
CA LYS A 139 -27.26 16.67 18.76
C LYS A 139 -28.52 16.48 17.91
N THR A 140 -28.99 17.54 17.27
CA THR A 140 -30.20 17.50 16.44
C THR A 140 -29.97 16.72 15.16
N PHE A 141 -28.82 16.94 14.52
CA PHE A 141 -28.42 16.23 13.32
C PHE A 141 -28.38 14.73 13.60
N ASN A 142 -27.73 14.31 14.67
CA ASN A 142 -27.62 12.90 15.06
C ASN A 142 -28.94 12.29 15.56
N GLN A 143 -29.97 13.10 15.83
CA GLN A 143 -31.30 12.62 16.22
C GLN A 143 -32.10 12.09 15.01
N TYR A 144 -31.88 12.66 13.83
CA TYR A 144 -32.66 12.36 12.62
C TYR A 144 -31.82 11.83 11.46
N ASN A 145 -30.50 11.92 11.55
CA ASN A 145 -29.56 11.48 10.52
C ASN A 145 -28.53 10.51 11.11
N THR A 146 -27.97 9.68 10.26
CA THR A 146 -26.87 8.78 10.58
C THR A 146 -25.83 8.88 9.47
N ILE A 147 -24.58 9.11 9.84
CA ILE A 147 -23.47 9.14 8.88
C ILE A 147 -22.93 7.71 8.73
N ASN A 148 -22.96 7.20 7.51
CA ASN A 148 -22.33 5.93 7.15
C ASN A 148 -21.02 6.21 6.40
N ILE A 149 -19.95 5.51 6.78
CA ILE A 149 -18.65 5.61 6.11
C ILE A 149 -18.34 4.24 5.49
N GLU A 150 -18.41 4.17 4.18
CA GLU A 150 -18.08 2.96 3.43
C GLU A 150 -16.60 2.96 3.07
N LYS A 151 -15.89 1.91 3.50
CA LYS A 151 -14.46 1.75 3.26
C LYS A 151 -14.22 0.95 1.99
N HIS A 152 -13.52 1.54 1.03
CA HIS A 152 -13.00 0.85 -0.14
C HIS A 152 -11.47 0.69 -0.05
N TRP A 153 -10.87 0.11 -1.09
CA TRP A 153 -9.45 -0.25 -1.07
C TRP A 153 -8.48 0.94 -1.18
N PHE A 154 -8.91 2.07 -1.76
CA PHE A 154 -8.10 3.32 -1.80
C PHE A 154 -8.89 4.60 -1.50
N TRP A 155 -10.17 4.50 -1.19
CA TRP A 155 -11.03 5.63 -0.86
C TRP A 155 -12.08 5.21 0.16
N ASN A 156 -12.62 6.19 0.88
CA ASN A 156 -13.79 6.03 1.72
C ASN A 156 -14.89 6.92 1.14
N THR A 157 -16.11 6.44 1.12
CA THR A 157 -17.29 7.26 0.77
C THR A 157 -18.04 7.56 2.06
N VAL A 158 -18.58 8.77 2.18
CA VAL A 158 -19.43 9.15 3.30
C VAL A 158 -20.82 9.50 2.81
N SER A 159 -21.81 8.86 3.43
CA SER A 159 -23.21 9.00 3.04
C SER A 159 -24.05 9.35 4.27
N ILE A 160 -24.99 10.29 4.12
CA ILE A 160 -25.96 10.65 5.15
C ILE A 160 -27.24 9.86 4.92
N LEU A 161 -27.64 9.06 5.91
CA LEU A 161 -28.91 8.34 5.93
C LEU A 161 -29.90 9.09 6.80
N ASN A 162 -31.12 9.23 6.31
CA ASN A 162 -32.21 9.86 7.04
C ASN A 162 -33.55 9.27 6.61
N ASN A 163 -34.65 9.73 7.22
CA ASN A 163 -35.98 9.19 6.92
C ASN A 163 -36.49 9.55 5.51
N GLN A 164 -35.92 10.58 4.87
CA GLN A 164 -36.24 10.98 3.50
C GLN A 164 -35.41 10.19 2.47
N HIS A 165 -34.17 9.89 2.80
CA HIS A 165 -33.18 9.17 2.00
C HIS A 165 -32.72 7.92 2.74
N PRO A 166 -33.55 6.86 2.78
CA PRO A 166 -33.22 5.63 3.49
C PRO A 166 -32.04 4.89 2.86
N ASP A 167 -31.81 5.07 1.56
CA ASP A 167 -30.69 4.47 0.83
C ASP A 167 -29.36 5.22 1.01
N GLY A 168 -29.38 6.37 1.70
CA GLY A 168 -28.22 7.24 1.91
C GLY A 168 -27.96 8.19 0.74
N ILE A 169 -27.53 9.42 1.05
CA ILE A 169 -26.99 10.38 0.06
C ILE A 169 -25.49 10.50 0.25
N ASP A 170 -24.72 10.28 -0.81
CA ASP A 170 -23.28 10.50 -0.80
C ASP A 170 -22.96 12.00 -0.74
N VAL A 171 -22.39 12.43 0.38
CA VAL A 171 -22.05 13.84 0.64
C VAL A 171 -20.55 14.09 0.61
N GLY A 172 -19.75 13.04 0.40
CA GLY A 172 -18.32 13.20 0.35
C GLY A 172 -17.56 11.91 0.14
N PHE A 173 -16.25 12.07 -0.04
CA PHE A 173 -15.32 10.97 -0.11
C PHE A 173 -13.93 11.38 0.38
N GLY A 174 -13.22 10.43 0.97
CA GLY A 174 -11.81 10.56 1.33
C GLY A 174 -10.95 9.72 0.40
N VAL A 175 -9.89 10.29 -0.16
CA VAL A 175 -8.96 9.59 -1.05
C VAL A 175 -7.52 10.03 -0.78
N LEU A 176 -6.60 9.08 -0.65
CA LEU A 176 -5.16 9.34 -0.43
C LEU A 176 -4.85 10.35 0.69
N GLY A 177 -5.60 10.31 1.80
CA GLY A 177 -5.38 11.15 2.98
C GLY A 177 -6.00 12.54 2.88
N MET A 178 -6.66 12.86 1.75
CA MET A 178 -7.48 14.05 1.58
C MET A 178 -8.94 13.69 1.82
N THR A 179 -9.70 14.62 2.40
CA THR A 179 -11.14 14.50 2.64
C THR A 179 -11.86 15.61 1.90
N PHE A 180 -12.93 15.24 1.19
CA PHE A 180 -13.80 16.18 0.50
C PHE A 180 -15.22 15.91 0.96
N ALA A 181 -15.84 16.90 1.60
CA ALA A 181 -17.26 16.88 1.94
C ALA A 181 -17.93 18.08 1.28
N SER A 182 -19.12 17.85 0.73
CA SER A 182 -20.01 18.87 0.21
C SER A 182 -21.39 18.51 0.73
N VAL A 183 -21.87 19.28 1.70
CA VAL A 183 -23.15 19.03 2.35
C VAL A 183 -24.08 20.19 2.03
N ASP A 184 -25.20 19.90 1.39
CA ASP A 184 -26.25 20.85 1.12
C ASP A 184 -27.36 20.77 2.17
N TRP A 185 -28.16 21.84 2.28
CA TRP A 185 -29.28 21.92 3.23
C TRP A 185 -30.31 20.78 3.04
N ASP A 186 -30.45 20.27 1.81
CA ASP A 186 -31.44 19.24 1.47
C ASP A 186 -30.91 17.81 1.72
N ASP A 187 -29.62 17.64 2.06
CA ASP A 187 -29.00 16.34 2.28
C ASP A 187 -29.29 15.75 3.67
N PHE A 188 -29.73 16.58 4.62
CA PHE A 188 -29.97 16.19 6.01
C PHE A 188 -31.28 16.77 6.57
N MET A 189 -31.77 16.14 7.64
CA MET A 189 -33.03 16.48 8.28
C MET A 189 -32.82 17.00 9.70
N LEU A 190 -33.43 18.13 10.05
CA LEU A 190 -33.45 18.65 11.43
C LEU A 190 -34.78 18.42 12.16
N THR A 191 -35.73 17.80 11.45
CA THR A 191 -37.08 17.46 11.93
C THR A 191 -37.47 16.08 11.40
N LYS A 192 -38.49 15.47 12.00
CA LYS A 192 -38.94 14.11 11.65
C LYS A 192 -39.40 13.96 10.20
N ASP A 193 -39.97 15.02 9.64
CA ASP A 193 -40.59 15.08 8.32
C ASP A 193 -39.77 15.85 7.28
N GLY A 194 -38.62 16.42 7.67
CA GLY A 194 -37.72 17.14 6.77
C GLY A 194 -38.24 18.53 6.40
N GLY A 195 -39.23 19.04 7.14
CA GLY A 195 -39.86 20.31 6.82
C GLY A 195 -40.81 20.27 5.62
N LYS A 196 -41.28 19.08 5.20
CA LYS A 196 -42.26 18.93 4.11
C LYS A 196 -43.52 19.77 4.31
N GLU A 197 -43.98 19.93 5.55
CA GLU A 197 -45.14 20.78 5.87
C GLU A 197 -44.94 22.28 5.53
N PHE A 198 -43.69 22.71 5.32
CA PHE A 198 -43.31 24.10 5.08
C PHE A 198 -43.00 24.39 3.60
N TYR A 199 -42.42 23.43 2.88
CA TYR A 199 -42.08 23.58 1.46
C TYR A 199 -43.25 23.33 0.50
N ASP A 200 -44.28 22.59 0.94
CA ASP A 200 -45.47 22.27 0.13
C ASP A 200 -46.61 23.32 0.22
N LYS A 201 -46.35 24.53 0.76
CA LYS A 201 -47.31 25.64 0.85
C LYS A 201 -46.93 26.81 -0.04
#